data_AF-A0A5J4NTY1-F1
#
_entry.id   AF-A0A5J4NTY1-F1
#
_cell.length_a   1.000
_cell.length_b   1.000
_cell.length_c   1.000
_cell.angle_alpha   90.00
_cell.angle_beta   90.00
_cell.angle_gamma   90.00
#
_symmetry.space_group_name_H-M   'P 1'
#
loop_
_entity.id
_entity.type
_entity.pdbx_description
1 polymer ?
#
loop_
_entity_poly.entity_id
_entity_poly.type
_entity_poly.pdbx_seq_one_letter_code
_entity_poly.pdbx_strand_id
1 'polypeptide(L)'
;MPWLYYSPTKASTALKDTSITAQYSPKAQVDIRLATFALDGTFLGFENATEFGHLQLCKDTIGKMQAAFSFGTVYSQELSLNLDRNYVRLDLYFFDGISNIGKLMPIPVLNRALVDNAGVLTNVVSEEDANSLTAALTLGNAASVASIESAIRDKWELTRRLFLVDSLSGRVSDAVTPATLVRYASNIELKIFPRGSGFDGLIYPPLLAVDYDNLYSAEDFGKNKRVKVAFSVTYDQPTELEAVFEQNLRIAMGVICTLAACYGMIRTWLWSRRAGVLRLDGMLILKLLLFVVGNVANGFLIVIYCISIYFLIFYKLQTSFMVNLPNSDQFMVNYIAAAFALKCLDIAHLMAVQCTVDIFFMDWERPKFPSSKLMHRTGVDGPDLHSIGILQWFLLIVVWERCFEDKLRSFADLCSITNVSVFVLAQANFGYYIHGHCPTGSSDVDMGGLELMLATERSGNAPRRGIMADSDRHTYRMALPAALRKAFDRLYAPLLDISTSGPSRGPLDSVHYTTLNDVYQTLNRFLMRFISRDNTEGIRFKIVRKRALEDLLDGEFDDTTLEGLFYVVLPSTYSSEGPTNSVCSSGIELHSSDIEAEHPQHVRHRTRRS
;
A
#
# COMPACT_ATOMS: atom_id res chain seq x y z
N MET A 1 -54.42 -20.71 18.32
CA MET A 1 -53.41 -19.63 18.37
C MET A 1 -52.09 -20.16 17.85
N PRO A 2 -51.35 -19.44 17.00
CA PRO A 2 -49.99 -19.84 16.62
C PRO A 2 -49.09 -19.88 17.86
N TRP A 3 -48.10 -20.78 17.82
CA TRP A 3 -47.21 -21.09 18.94
C TRP A 3 -46.30 -19.89 19.23
N LEU A 4 -46.08 -19.54 20.51
CA LEU A 4 -45.28 -18.37 20.92
C LEU A 4 -43.79 -18.58 20.67
N TYR A 5 -43.31 -19.79 20.99
CA TYR A 5 -41.93 -20.20 20.76
C TYR A 5 -41.72 -20.58 19.30
N TYR A 6 -40.53 -20.26 18.81
CA TYR A 6 -40.09 -20.64 17.48
C TYR A 6 -39.77 -22.15 17.43
N SER A 7 -40.01 -22.79 16.30
CA SER A 7 -39.68 -24.19 16.06
C SER A 7 -38.80 -24.26 14.81
N PRO A 8 -37.66 -24.97 14.83
CA PRO A 8 -37.12 -25.82 15.90
C PRO A 8 -36.70 -25.04 17.16
N THR A 9 -36.68 -25.72 18.32
CA THR A 9 -36.42 -25.10 19.63
C THR A 9 -35.00 -24.56 19.78
N LYS A 10 -34.02 -25.19 19.12
CA LYS A 10 -32.62 -24.74 19.14
C LYS A 10 -32.39 -23.60 18.15
N ALA A 11 -31.91 -22.46 18.62
CA ALA A 11 -31.65 -21.31 17.77
C ALA A 11 -30.54 -21.56 16.73
N SER A 12 -29.50 -22.34 17.06
CA SER A 12 -28.42 -22.68 16.11
C SER A 12 -28.94 -23.37 14.84
N THR A 13 -29.97 -24.21 14.99
CA THR A 13 -30.59 -24.94 13.88
C THR A 13 -31.59 -24.08 13.14
N ALA A 14 -32.40 -23.30 13.87
CA ALA A 14 -33.39 -22.40 13.29
C ALA A 14 -32.74 -21.32 12.38
N LEU A 15 -31.60 -20.77 12.80
CA LEU A 15 -30.88 -19.73 12.07
C LEU A 15 -30.05 -20.25 10.89
N LYS A 16 -29.88 -21.59 10.78
CA LYS A 16 -29.23 -22.25 9.65
C LYS A 16 -30.21 -22.96 8.73
N ASP A 17 -31.51 -22.71 8.88
CA ASP A 17 -32.53 -23.27 7.99
C ASP A 17 -32.28 -22.79 6.55
N THR A 18 -32.43 -23.69 5.60
CA THR A 18 -32.18 -23.46 4.16
C THR A 18 -33.48 -23.48 3.37
N SER A 19 -34.62 -23.42 4.05
CA SER A 19 -35.95 -23.45 3.44
C SER A 19 -36.32 -22.16 2.68
N ILE A 20 -35.48 -21.12 2.76
CA ILE A 20 -35.58 -19.89 1.97
C ILE A 20 -34.90 -20.10 0.62
N THR A 21 -35.67 -19.96 -0.46
CA THR A 21 -35.19 -20.15 -1.83
C THR A 21 -35.09 -18.86 -2.63
N ALA A 22 -35.55 -17.74 -2.05
CA ALA A 22 -35.50 -16.44 -2.68
C ALA A 22 -34.05 -15.96 -2.90
N GLN A 23 -33.74 -15.57 -4.13
CA GLN A 23 -32.45 -15.00 -4.51
C GLN A 23 -32.54 -13.47 -4.56
N TYR A 24 -31.59 -12.81 -3.89
CA TYR A 24 -31.55 -11.36 -3.78
C TYR A 24 -30.35 -10.75 -4.53
N SER A 25 -30.65 -9.76 -5.37
CA SER A 25 -29.66 -8.85 -5.94
C SER A 25 -29.46 -7.64 -5.03
N PRO A 26 -28.30 -6.96 -5.08
CA PRO A 26 -28.13 -5.68 -4.40
C PRO A 26 -29.25 -4.70 -4.76
N LYS A 27 -29.80 -4.01 -3.76
CA LYS A 27 -30.94 -3.08 -3.85
C LYS A 27 -32.30 -3.70 -4.16
N ALA A 28 -32.42 -5.03 -4.22
CA ALA A 28 -33.73 -5.69 -4.27
C ALA A 28 -34.57 -5.34 -3.02
N GLN A 29 -35.89 -5.36 -3.12
CA GLN A 29 -36.75 -5.08 -1.97
C GLN A 29 -37.02 -6.36 -1.18
N VAL A 30 -36.82 -6.32 0.15
CA VAL A 30 -37.16 -7.42 1.05
C VAL A 30 -38.62 -7.28 1.49
N ASP A 31 -39.48 -8.25 1.15
CA ASP A 31 -40.90 -8.23 1.55
C ASP A 31 -41.06 -8.84 2.96
N ILE A 32 -41.25 -7.95 3.95
CA ILE A 32 -41.55 -8.31 5.33
C ILE A 32 -42.98 -7.89 5.64
N ARG A 33 -43.78 -8.87 6.09
CA ARG A 33 -45.18 -8.70 6.46
C ARG A 33 -45.36 -8.83 7.96
N LEU A 34 -46.18 -7.95 8.51
CA LEU A 34 -46.52 -7.87 9.92
C LEU A 34 -47.93 -8.43 10.09
N ALA A 35 -48.10 -9.43 10.95
CA ALA A 35 -49.41 -9.88 11.38
C ALA A 35 -49.80 -9.12 12.65
N THR A 36 -50.89 -8.37 12.59
CA THR A 36 -51.44 -7.62 13.73
C THR A 36 -52.51 -8.44 14.43
N PHE A 37 -52.51 -8.37 15.76
CA PHE A 37 -53.49 -9.06 16.61
C PHE A 37 -54.10 -8.08 17.60
N ALA A 38 -55.41 -8.20 17.83
CA ALA A 38 -56.04 -7.52 18.94
C ALA A 38 -55.70 -8.19 20.28
N LEU A 39 -56.06 -7.52 21.38
CA LEU A 39 -55.74 -7.95 22.74
C LEU A 39 -56.38 -9.29 23.11
N ASP A 40 -57.57 -9.56 22.57
CA ASP A 40 -58.30 -10.80 22.70
C ASP A 40 -57.71 -11.96 21.87
N GLY A 41 -56.65 -11.69 21.10
CA GLY A 41 -56.00 -12.66 20.23
C GLY A 41 -56.67 -12.83 18.87
N THR A 42 -57.65 -12.00 18.51
CA THR A 42 -58.22 -11.99 17.16
C THR A 42 -57.20 -11.43 16.16
N PHE A 43 -57.10 -12.11 15.00
CA PHE A 43 -56.20 -11.71 13.93
C PHE A 43 -56.82 -10.55 13.13
N LEU A 44 -56.12 -9.43 13.05
CA LEU A 44 -56.61 -8.20 12.40
C LEU A 44 -56.24 -8.13 10.91
N GLY A 45 -55.13 -8.74 10.52
CA GLY A 45 -54.69 -8.79 9.12
C GLY A 45 -53.16 -8.84 8.97
N PHE A 46 -52.72 -8.93 7.72
CA PHE A 46 -51.32 -8.73 7.34
C PHE A 46 -51.12 -7.31 6.83
N GLU A 47 -50.12 -6.62 7.37
CA GLU A 47 -49.68 -5.29 6.97
C GLU A 47 -48.28 -5.36 6.37
N ASN A 48 -48.01 -4.54 5.35
CA ASN A 48 -46.69 -4.47 4.74
C ASN A 48 -45.77 -3.57 5.59
N ALA A 49 -44.62 -4.09 6.04
CA ALA A 49 -43.68 -3.32 6.86
C ALA A 49 -43.10 -2.11 6.10
N THR A 50 -43.09 -2.17 4.75
CA THR A 50 -42.45 -1.17 3.88
C THR A 50 -43.32 0.07 3.58
N GLU A 51 -44.64 0.00 3.73
CA GLU A 51 -45.54 1.06 3.25
C GLU A 51 -45.80 2.17 4.28
N PHE A 52 -45.83 1.83 5.57
CA PHE A 52 -46.26 2.74 6.64
C PHE A 52 -45.31 2.79 7.84
N GLY A 53 -44.17 2.11 7.75
CA GLY A 53 -43.15 2.06 8.81
C GLY A 53 -43.71 1.54 10.13
N HIS A 54 -44.64 0.58 10.13
CA HIS A 54 -45.28 0.08 11.35
C HIS A 54 -44.29 -0.59 12.31
N LEU A 55 -43.17 -1.12 11.80
CA LEU A 55 -42.07 -1.66 12.60
C LEU A 55 -41.14 -0.56 13.16
N GLN A 56 -41.06 0.59 12.50
CA GLN A 56 -40.22 1.72 12.87
C GLN A 56 -41.03 2.70 13.74
N LEU A 57 -40.69 2.78 15.02
CA LEU A 57 -41.27 3.77 15.95
C LEU A 57 -40.92 5.20 15.53
N CYS A 58 -39.77 5.38 14.88
CA CYS A 58 -39.29 6.65 14.34
C CYS A 58 -39.87 6.92 12.95
N LYS A 59 -40.94 7.72 12.87
CA LYS A 59 -41.51 8.14 11.59
C LYS A 59 -40.61 9.20 10.92
N ASP A 60 -40.16 8.92 9.69
CA ASP A 60 -39.49 9.87 8.79
C ASP A 60 -40.21 9.83 7.44
N THR A 61 -39.63 10.43 6.40
CA THR A 61 -40.04 10.34 5.01
C THR A 61 -40.08 8.90 4.52
N ILE A 62 -41.12 8.56 3.74
CA ILE A 62 -41.40 7.21 3.24
C ILE A 62 -40.18 6.61 2.53
N GLY A 63 -39.47 7.39 1.70
CA GLY A 63 -38.29 6.91 0.98
C GLY A 63 -37.13 6.47 1.90
N LYS A 64 -36.91 7.15 3.03
CA LYS A 64 -35.88 6.73 4.01
C LYS A 64 -36.30 5.50 4.79
N MET A 65 -37.58 5.43 5.18
CA MET A 65 -38.11 4.26 5.89
C MET A 65 -38.08 3.00 5.02
N GLN A 66 -38.37 3.15 3.71
CA GLN A 66 -38.28 2.08 2.71
C GLN A 66 -36.84 1.64 2.44
N ALA A 67 -35.86 2.54 2.56
CA ALA A 67 -34.45 2.20 2.38
C ALA A 67 -33.97 1.12 3.36
N ALA A 68 -34.59 1.02 4.55
CA ALA A 68 -34.30 -0.04 5.51
C ALA A 68 -34.57 -1.46 4.98
N PHE A 69 -35.51 -1.59 4.05
CA PHE A 69 -35.87 -2.87 3.42
C PHE A 69 -35.24 -3.04 2.03
N SER A 70 -34.32 -2.15 1.66
CA SER A 70 -33.50 -2.32 0.46
C SER A 70 -32.33 -3.25 0.76
N PHE A 71 -32.29 -4.35 0.03
CA PHE A 71 -31.34 -5.44 0.24
C PHE A 71 -29.89 -4.96 0.03
N GLY A 72 -29.01 -5.26 0.99
CA GLY A 72 -27.61 -4.83 1.00
C GLY A 72 -27.37 -3.38 1.45
N THR A 73 -28.37 -2.68 1.98
CA THR A 73 -28.24 -1.33 2.53
C THR A 73 -28.23 -1.38 4.06
N VAL A 74 -27.12 -1.00 4.71
CA VAL A 74 -27.07 -0.84 6.17
C VAL A 74 -27.89 0.39 6.54
N TYR A 75 -28.88 0.20 7.42
CA TYR A 75 -29.77 1.25 7.88
C TYR A 75 -29.67 1.40 9.40
N SER A 76 -29.58 2.62 9.89
CA SER A 76 -29.65 2.92 11.32
C SER A 76 -30.37 4.24 11.53
N GLN A 77 -31.30 4.24 12.48
CA GLN A 77 -32.10 5.38 12.85
C GLN A 77 -32.22 5.46 14.36
N GLU A 78 -31.82 6.57 14.94
CA GLU A 78 -31.98 6.89 16.37
C GLU A 78 -32.78 8.19 16.50
N LEU A 79 -33.83 8.18 17.34
CA LEU A 79 -34.63 9.38 17.62
C LEU A 79 -35.09 9.40 19.07
N SER A 80 -35.31 10.60 19.60
CA SER A 80 -35.93 10.80 20.91
C SER A 80 -37.41 11.18 20.75
N LEU A 81 -38.32 10.28 21.14
CA LEU A 81 -39.77 10.42 20.97
C LEU A 81 -40.49 10.54 22.31
N ASN A 82 -41.66 11.16 22.30
CA ASN A 82 -42.63 11.03 23.39
C ASN A 82 -43.58 9.87 23.02
N LEU A 83 -43.74 8.89 23.90
CA LEU A 83 -44.49 7.67 23.58
C LEU A 83 -45.98 7.88 23.87
N ASP A 84 -46.80 7.72 22.84
CA ASP A 84 -48.26 7.70 22.95
C ASP A 84 -48.76 6.32 23.41
N ARG A 85 -49.94 6.30 24.05
CA ARG A 85 -50.49 5.19 24.85
C ARG A 85 -50.91 3.92 24.08
N ASN A 86 -50.50 3.72 22.84
CA ASN A 86 -51.05 2.67 22.00
C ASN A 86 -50.26 1.35 22.13
N TYR A 87 -50.93 0.32 22.64
CA TYR A 87 -50.42 -1.04 22.66
C TYR A 87 -50.48 -1.63 21.24
N VAL A 88 -49.35 -2.13 20.73
CA VAL A 88 -49.29 -2.79 19.41
C VAL A 88 -48.52 -4.10 19.54
N ARG A 89 -49.19 -5.22 19.22
CA ARG A 89 -48.63 -6.58 19.19
C ARG A 89 -48.49 -7.05 17.75
N LEU A 90 -47.32 -7.58 17.41
CA LEU A 90 -46.91 -7.91 16.06
C LEU A 90 -46.25 -9.29 16.01
N ASP A 91 -46.60 -10.08 14.99
CA ASP A 91 -45.84 -11.26 14.58
C ASP A 91 -45.21 -10.95 13.20
N LEU A 92 -43.91 -11.23 13.02
CA LEU A 92 -43.21 -10.93 11.77
C LEU A 92 -43.15 -12.17 10.88
N TYR A 93 -43.46 -11.96 9.60
CA TYR A 93 -43.37 -12.96 8.56
C TYR A 93 -42.53 -12.44 7.40
N PHE A 94 -41.58 -13.24 6.97
CA PHE A 94 -40.87 -13.08 5.72
C PHE A 94 -41.68 -13.70 4.58
N PHE A 95 -41.86 -12.97 3.48
CA PHE A 95 -42.59 -13.47 2.32
C PHE A 95 -41.62 -13.92 1.22
N ASP A 96 -41.57 -15.22 0.94
CA ASP A 96 -40.87 -15.76 -0.23
C ASP A 96 -41.84 -15.81 -1.43
N GLY A 97 -41.73 -14.82 -2.30
CA GLY A 97 -42.58 -14.65 -3.49
C GLY A 97 -42.09 -15.37 -4.76
N ILE A 98 -40.95 -16.07 -4.71
CA ILE A 98 -40.33 -16.71 -5.89
C ILE A 98 -40.83 -18.15 -6.07
N SER A 99 -41.35 -18.76 -5.01
CA SER A 99 -42.10 -20.02 -5.09
C SER A 99 -43.45 -19.79 -5.78
N ASN A 100 -43.85 -20.65 -6.73
CA ASN A 100 -45.16 -20.61 -7.42
C ASN A 100 -46.39 -20.61 -6.47
N ILE A 101 -46.16 -20.79 -5.17
CA ILE A 101 -47.09 -20.59 -4.06
C ILE A 101 -46.34 -19.69 -3.08
N GLY A 102 -46.70 -18.40 -2.98
CA GLY A 102 -46.02 -17.47 -2.08
C GLY A 102 -46.00 -18.01 -0.64
N LYS A 103 -44.81 -18.21 -0.07
CA LYS A 103 -44.63 -18.87 1.23
C LYS A 103 -44.32 -17.82 2.30
N LEU A 104 -45.17 -17.75 3.33
CA LEU A 104 -44.94 -16.93 4.52
C LEU A 104 -44.15 -17.74 5.56
N MET A 105 -42.98 -17.26 5.94
CA MET A 105 -42.11 -17.87 6.93
C MET A 105 -42.00 -16.96 8.16
N PRO A 106 -42.25 -17.43 9.38
CA PRO A 106 -42.12 -16.59 10.57
C PRO A 106 -40.66 -16.19 10.75
N ILE A 107 -40.41 -14.94 11.14
CA ILE A 107 -39.07 -14.45 11.47
C ILE A 107 -38.78 -14.78 12.94
N PRO A 108 -37.65 -15.43 13.27
CA PRO A 108 -37.26 -15.65 14.65
C PRO A 108 -36.95 -14.32 15.37
N VAL A 109 -37.55 -14.14 16.54
CA VAL A 109 -37.38 -12.96 17.40
C VAL A 109 -36.56 -13.35 18.63
N LEU A 110 -35.37 -12.77 18.76
CA LEU A 110 -34.52 -12.82 19.95
C LEU A 110 -34.92 -11.70 20.90
N ASN A 111 -35.78 -12.02 21.86
CA ASN A 111 -36.19 -11.09 22.91
C ASN A 111 -35.22 -11.18 24.09
N ARG A 112 -34.41 -10.14 24.32
CA ARG A 112 -33.41 -10.13 25.41
C ARG A 112 -34.02 -9.99 26.80
N ALA A 113 -35.28 -9.57 26.89
CA ALA A 113 -36.03 -9.46 28.14
C ALA A 113 -36.88 -10.72 28.44
N LEU A 114 -36.65 -11.83 27.72
CA LEU A 114 -37.30 -13.12 28.00
C LEU A 114 -36.73 -13.74 29.27
N VAL A 115 -37.63 -14.19 30.15
CA VAL A 115 -37.31 -14.78 31.45
C VAL A 115 -37.83 -16.21 31.47
N ASP A 116 -37.02 -17.14 31.97
CA ASP A 116 -37.43 -18.52 32.18
C ASP A 116 -38.36 -18.69 33.39
N ASN A 117 -38.81 -19.92 33.63
CA ASN A 117 -39.63 -20.27 34.79
C ASN A 117 -38.91 -20.06 36.13
N ALA A 118 -37.59 -19.91 36.14
CA ALA A 118 -36.77 -19.69 37.33
C ALA A 118 -36.49 -18.20 37.60
N GLY A 119 -36.97 -17.29 36.74
CA GLY A 119 -36.74 -15.85 36.89
C GLY A 119 -35.41 -15.35 36.30
N VAL A 120 -34.72 -16.19 35.52
CA VAL A 120 -33.42 -15.88 34.90
C VAL A 120 -33.60 -15.49 33.44
N LEU A 121 -32.83 -14.50 32.97
CA LEU A 121 -32.85 -14.07 31.57
C LEU A 121 -32.21 -15.14 30.67
N THR A 122 -32.95 -15.64 29.69
CA THR A 122 -32.51 -16.76 28.83
C THR A 122 -31.66 -16.31 27.64
N ASN A 123 -31.91 -15.11 27.13
CA ASN A 123 -31.35 -14.61 25.87
C ASN A 123 -30.18 -13.62 26.06
N VAL A 124 -29.43 -13.76 27.15
CA VAL A 124 -28.27 -12.91 27.47
C VAL A 124 -26.99 -13.73 27.31
N VAL A 125 -25.99 -13.14 26.65
CA VAL A 125 -24.65 -13.74 26.51
C VAL A 125 -23.87 -13.45 27.79
N SER A 126 -23.37 -14.48 28.46
CA SER A 126 -22.54 -14.31 29.67
C SER A 126 -21.14 -13.79 29.32
N GLU A 127 -20.48 -13.15 30.28
CA GLU A 127 -19.08 -12.71 30.10
C GLU A 127 -18.14 -13.89 29.82
N GLU A 128 -18.40 -15.06 30.42
CA GLU A 128 -17.64 -16.29 30.17
C GLU A 128 -17.77 -16.76 28.71
N ASP A 129 -19.00 -16.75 28.17
CA ASP A 129 -19.27 -17.12 26.79
C ASP A 129 -18.56 -16.15 25.83
N ALA A 130 -18.62 -14.84 26.09
CA ALA A 130 -17.93 -13.82 25.30
C ALA A 130 -16.40 -13.98 25.33
N ASN A 131 -15.83 -14.26 26.51
CA ASN A 131 -14.40 -14.50 26.67
C ASN A 131 -13.96 -15.78 25.94
N SER A 132 -14.77 -16.85 26.01
CA SER A 132 -14.48 -18.12 25.32
C SER A 132 -14.49 -17.95 23.79
N LEU A 133 -15.43 -17.17 23.25
CA LEU A 133 -15.52 -16.87 21.83
C LEU A 133 -14.34 -16.00 21.38
N THR A 134 -13.98 -14.98 22.17
CA THR A 134 -12.83 -14.11 21.90
C THR A 134 -11.52 -14.92 21.91
N ALA A 135 -11.34 -15.81 22.88
CA ALA A 135 -10.18 -16.69 22.94
C ALA A 135 -10.09 -17.59 21.69
N ALA A 136 -11.20 -18.16 21.23
CA ALA A 136 -11.24 -18.97 20.01
C ALA A 136 -10.88 -18.17 18.74
N LEU A 137 -11.37 -16.93 18.64
CA LEU A 137 -11.02 -16.01 17.54
C LEU A 137 -9.52 -15.64 17.56
N THR A 138 -8.94 -15.41 18.74
CA THR A 138 -7.50 -15.14 18.86
C THR A 138 -6.66 -16.35 18.44
N LEU A 139 -7.06 -17.56 18.81
CA LEU A 139 -6.39 -18.80 18.42
C LEU A 139 -6.44 -19.05 16.90
N GLY A 140 -7.43 -18.48 16.20
CA GLY A 140 -7.56 -18.54 14.75
C GLY A 140 -8.02 -19.90 14.21
N ASN A 141 -8.70 -20.71 15.02
CA ASN A 141 -9.27 -21.98 14.59
C ASN A 141 -10.77 -21.82 14.31
N ALA A 142 -11.15 -21.77 13.04
CA ALA A 142 -12.54 -21.56 12.62
C ALA A 142 -13.50 -22.65 13.13
N ALA A 143 -13.04 -23.91 13.24
CA ALA A 143 -13.88 -25.00 13.73
C ALA A 143 -14.26 -24.83 15.21
N SER A 144 -13.34 -24.33 16.04
CA SER A 144 -13.64 -24.03 17.44
C SER A 144 -14.61 -22.85 17.59
N VAL A 145 -14.46 -21.81 16.77
CA VAL A 145 -15.36 -20.64 16.78
C VAL A 145 -16.79 -21.08 16.44
N ALA A 146 -16.96 -21.85 15.36
CA ALA A 146 -18.28 -22.34 14.95
C ALA A 146 -18.95 -23.22 16.02
N SER A 147 -18.17 -24.08 16.69
CA SER A 147 -18.68 -24.95 17.77
C SER A 147 -19.13 -24.17 18.99
N ILE A 148 -18.30 -23.23 19.48
CA ILE A 148 -18.62 -22.39 20.65
C ILE A 148 -19.82 -21.49 20.35
N GLU A 149 -19.85 -20.87 19.17
CA GLU A 149 -20.98 -20.06 18.76
C GLU A 149 -22.28 -20.86 18.69
N SER A 150 -22.24 -22.07 18.13
CA SER A 150 -23.41 -22.97 18.12
C SER A 150 -23.86 -23.30 19.55
N ALA A 151 -22.92 -23.50 20.48
CA ALA A 151 -23.24 -23.77 21.88
C ALA A 151 -23.87 -22.56 22.58
N ILE A 152 -23.42 -21.33 22.27
CA ILE A 152 -24.03 -20.09 22.77
C ILE A 152 -25.45 -19.93 22.21
N ARG A 153 -25.63 -20.10 20.89
CA ARG A 153 -26.95 -20.00 20.24
C ARG A 153 -27.91 -21.08 20.75
N ASP A 154 -27.43 -22.28 21.10
CA ASP A 154 -28.27 -23.34 21.67
C ASP A 154 -28.89 -22.97 23.03
N LYS A 155 -28.34 -21.98 23.74
CA LYS A 155 -28.94 -21.44 24.98
C LYS A 155 -30.10 -20.48 24.71
N TRP A 156 -30.22 -19.94 23.50
CA TRP A 156 -31.23 -18.94 23.17
C TRP A 156 -32.60 -19.56 22.92
N GLU A 157 -33.62 -18.95 23.49
CA GLU A 157 -35.02 -19.25 23.26
C GLU A 157 -35.63 -18.19 22.33
N LEU A 158 -35.88 -18.60 21.08
CA LEU A 158 -36.46 -17.74 20.05
C LEU A 158 -37.98 -17.71 20.15
N THR A 159 -38.54 -16.52 19.95
CA THR A 159 -39.99 -16.27 19.96
C THR A 159 -40.48 -15.82 18.58
N ARG A 160 -41.79 -15.77 18.36
CA ARG A 160 -42.40 -15.28 17.10
C ARG A 160 -43.08 -13.92 17.24
N ARG A 161 -43.38 -13.52 18.47
CA ARG A 161 -44.19 -12.35 18.79
C ARG A 161 -43.36 -11.28 19.45
N LEU A 162 -43.66 -10.03 19.14
CA LEU A 162 -43.15 -8.88 19.86
C LEU A 162 -44.26 -7.86 20.07
N PHE A 163 -43.99 -6.89 20.94
CA PHE A 163 -44.81 -5.72 21.10
C PHE A 163 -43.92 -4.49 20.99
N LEU A 164 -44.44 -3.39 20.43
CA LEU A 164 -43.64 -2.17 20.30
C LEU A 164 -43.74 -1.31 21.55
N VAL A 165 -44.95 -1.18 22.09
CA VAL A 165 -45.23 -0.47 23.34
C VAL A 165 -46.26 -1.27 24.10
N ASP A 166 -46.01 -1.49 25.38
CA ASP A 166 -46.92 -2.11 26.33
C ASP A 166 -47.26 -1.15 27.47
N SER A 167 -48.46 -0.57 27.39
CA SER A 167 -49.03 0.29 28.43
C SER A 167 -50.12 -0.41 29.24
N LEU A 168 -50.41 -1.69 28.99
CA LEU A 168 -51.53 -2.42 29.59
C LEU A 168 -51.08 -3.28 30.76
N SER A 169 -49.96 -3.99 30.63
CA SER A 169 -49.45 -4.87 31.69
C SER A 169 -49.06 -4.11 32.96
N GLY A 170 -48.74 -2.82 32.85
CA GLY A 170 -48.42 -1.95 33.98
C GLY A 170 -49.62 -1.18 34.54
N ARG A 171 -50.86 -1.59 34.28
CA ARG A 171 -52.05 -0.95 34.87
C ARG A 171 -52.51 -1.74 36.09
N VAL A 172 -52.68 -1.04 37.22
CA VAL A 172 -53.09 -1.64 38.50
C VAL A 172 -54.61 -1.60 38.69
N SER A 173 -55.32 -0.75 37.93
CA SER A 173 -56.80 -0.60 37.97
C SER A 173 -57.32 -0.01 36.65
N ASP A 174 -58.66 0.00 36.45
CA ASP A 174 -59.38 0.31 35.19
C ASP A 174 -58.81 1.38 34.25
N ALA A 175 -59.22 1.26 32.97
CA ALA A 175 -58.74 1.91 31.74
C ALA A 175 -58.51 3.44 31.74
N VAL A 176 -58.91 4.15 32.80
CA VAL A 176 -58.84 5.62 32.93
C VAL A 176 -57.54 6.07 33.63
N THR A 177 -56.93 5.24 34.47
CA THR A 177 -55.69 5.62 35.17
C THR A 177 -54.45 5.50 34.27
N PRO A 178 -53.48 6.44 34.36
CA PRO A 178 -52.21 6.30 33.64
C PRO A 178 -51.47 5.04 34.14
N ALA A 179 -50.89 4.27 33.20
CA ALA A 179 -50.13 3.07 33.54
C ALA A 179 -48.96 3.41 34.48
N THR A 180 -48.72 2.58 35.49
CA THR A 180 -47.61 2.76 36.45
C THR A 180 -46.27 2.41 35.80
N LEU A 181 -46.30 1.46 34.87
CA LEU A 181 -45.17 0.98 34.09
C LEU A 181 -45.57 0.92 32.61
N VAL A 182 -44.77 1.53 31.74
CA VAL A 182 -44.87 1.36 30.28
C VAL A 182 -43.57 0.74 29.79
N ARG A 183 -43.65 -0.42 29.16
CA ARG A 183 -42.50 -1.07 28.54
C ARG A 183 -42.52 -0.79 27.04
N TYR A 184 -41.40 -0.41 26.46
CA TYR A 184 -41.31 -0.13 25.03
C TYR A 184 -40.06 -0.77 24.43
N ALA A 185 -40.11 -1.07 23.14
CA ALA A 185 -38.95 -1.55 22.39
C ALA A 185 -37.97 -0.39 22.20
N SER A 186 -36.86 -0.42 22.92
CA SER A 186 -35.84 0.63 22.89
C SER A 186 -34.89 0.48 21.71
N ASN A 187 -34.53 -0.76 21.36
CA ASN A 187 -33.69 -1.06 20.22
C ASN A 187 -34.27 -2.27 19.46
N ILE A 188 -34.47 -2.11 18.16
CA ILE A 188 -34.90 -3.18 17.26
C ILE A 188 -33.83 -3.31 16.17
N GLU A 189 -33.19 -4.47 16.10
CA GLU A 189 -32.16 -4.78 15.12
C GLU A 189 -32.59 -5.97 14.27
N LEU A 190 -32.69 -5.77 12.95
CA LEU A 190 -32.93 -6.84 11.99
C LEU A 190 -31.59 -7.25 11.36
N LYS A 191 -31.13 -8.46 11.70
CA LYS A 191 -29.90 -9.05 11.16
C LYS A 191 -30.22 -9.99 10.00
N ILE A 192 -29.60 -9.75 8.85
CA ILE A 192 -29.72 -10.60 7.67
C ILE A 192 -28.38 -11.27 7.41
N PHE A 193 -28.39 -12.61 7.32
CA PHE A 193 -27.18 -13.40 7.12
C PHE A 193 -27.16 -14.00 5.70
N PRO A 194 -26.17 -13.68 4.85
CA PRO A 194 -25.98 -14.39 3.59
C PRO A 194 -25.48 -15.81 3.82
N ARG A 195 -25.82 -16.72 2.90
CA ARG A 195 -25.35 -18.11 2.93
C ARG A 195 -23.90 -18.28 2.46
N GLY A 196 -23.30 -17.23 1.90
CA GLY A 196 -21.91 -17.18 1.44
C GLY A 196 -21.74 -17.42 -0.06
N SER A 197 -20.49 -17.49 -0.51
CA SER A 197 -20.12 -17.43 -1.93
C SER A 197 -20.47 -18.67 -2.77
N GLY A 198 -20.90 -19.77 -2.14
CA GLY A 198 -21.30 -21.00 -2.85
C GLY A 198 -22.76 -21.01 -3.30
N PHE A 199 -23.55 -20.01 -2.90
CA PHE A 199 -24.99 -19.97 -3.08
C PHE A 199 -25.45 -18.58 -3.50
N ASP A 200 -25.80 -18.42 -4.77
CA ASP A 200 -26.08 -17.12 -5.39
C ASP A 200 -27.29 -16.42 -4.77
N GLY A 201 -27.06 -15.31 -4.04
CA GLY A 201 -28.12 -14.44 -3.53
C GLY A 201 -29.02 -15.05 -2.46
N LEU A 202 -28.67 -16.23 -1.92
CA LEU A 202 -29.46 -16.91 -0.90
C LEU A 202 -29.10 -16.43 0.51
N ILE A 203 -30.13 -16.25 1.33
CA ILE A 203 -30.01 -15.82 2.73
C ILE A 203 -30.51 -16.90 3.69
N TYR A 204 -29.96 -16.91 4.89
CA TYR A 204 -30.54 -17.60 6.02
C TYR A 204 -31.74 -16.80 6.58
N PRO A 205 -32.60 -17.42 7.42
CA PRO A 205 -33.67 -16.70 8.09
C PRO A 205 -33.15 -15.47 8.82
N PRO A 206 -33.72 -14.28 8.56
CA PRO A 206 -33.30 -13.08 9.27
C PRO A 206 -33.62 -13.22 10.76
N LEU A 207 -32.78 -12.65 11.61
CA LEU A 207 -32.98 -12.63 13.06
C LEU A 207 -33.38 -11.23 13.49
N LEU A 208 -34.50 -11.12 14.20
CA LEU A 208 -34.90 -9.86 14.81
C LEU A 208 -34.50 -9.85 16.29
N ALA A 209 -33.54 -9.02 16.66
CA ALA A 209 -33.19 -8.79 18.05
C ALA A 209 -33.96 -7.57 18.59
N VAL A 210 -34.59 -7.73 19.76
CA VAL A 210 -35.36 -6.66 20.40
C VAL A 210 -34.92 -6.50 21.86
N ASP A 211 -34.57 -5.27 22.19
CA ASP A 211 -34.32 -4.81 23.56
C ASP A 211 -35.51 -3.98 24.05
N TYR A 212 -35.87 -4.19 25.31
CA TYR A 212 -36.97 -3.48 25.96
C TYR A 212 -36.45 -2.61 27.10
N ASP A 213 -37.03 -1.44 27.25
CA ASP A 213 -36.77 -0.55 28.38
C ASP A 213 -38.09 -0.11 29.02
N ASN A 214 -38.01 0.36 30.26
CA ASN A 214 -39.13 0.57 31.15
C ASN A 214 -39.26 2.05 31.51
N LEU A 215 -40.48 2.58 31.43
CA LEU A 215 -40.82 3.93 31.89
C LEU A 215 -41.72 3.84 33.11
N TYR A 216 -41.32 4.54 34.17
CA TYR A 216 -42.04 4.57 35.43
C TYR A 216 -42.87 5.85 35.56
N SER A 217 -44.10 5.70 36.03
CA SER A 217 -45.05 6.79 36.20
C SER A 217 -44.61 7.85 37.23
N ALA A 218 -43.82 7.45 38.24
CA ALA A 218 -43.33 8.35 39.28
C ALA A 218 -42.38 9.45 38.76
N GLU A 219 -41.59 9.15 37.73
CA GLU A 219 -40.52 10.03 37.27
C GLU A 219 -40.78 10.61 35.86
N ASP A 220 -41.42 9.83 34.98
CA ASP A 220 -41.30 10.03 33.53
C ASP A 220 -42.63 10.26 32.79
N PHE A 221 -43.69 9.57 33.21
CA PHE A 221 -44.98 9.59 32.50
C PHE A 221 -45.77 10.87 32.83
N GLY A 222 -46.01 11.74 31.85
CA GLY A 222 -46.73 13.01 32.01
C GLY A 222 -45.86 14.27 32.18
N LYS A 223 -44.52 14.14 32.15
CA LYS A 223 -43.56 15.27 32.18
C LYS A 223 -42.87 15.56 30.82
N ASN A 224 -43.43 15.07 29.70
CA ASN A 224 -42.83 15.18 28.36
C ASN A 224 -41.39 14.66 28.25
N LYS A 225 -41.03 13.62 29.02
CA LYS A 225 -39.72 12.98 28.88
C LYS A 225 -39.60 12.34 27.49
N ARG A 226 -38.56 12.71 26.77
CA ARG A 226 -38.25 12.13 25.46
C ARG A 226 -37.35 10.92 25.64
N VAL A 227 -37.71 9.86 24.96
CA VAL A 227 -37.15 8.52 25.12
C VAL A 227 -36.43 8.13 23.84
N LYS A 228 -35.21 7.62 23.97
CA LYS A 228 -34.41 7.20 22.83
C LYS A 228 -34.89 5.85 22.32
N VAL A 229 -35.18 5.80 21.03
CA VAL A 229 -35.54 4.57 20.32
C VAL A 229 -34.64 4.43 19.09
N ALA A 230 -34.12 3.22 18.88
CA ALA A 230 -33.27 2.87 17.77
C ALA A 230 -33.89 1.75 16.92
N PHE A 231 -33.80 1.90 15.60
CA PHE A 231 -34.11 0.85 14.64
C PHE A 231 -32.95 0.71 13.66
N SER A 232 -32.46 -0.51 13.49
CA SER A 232 -31.34 -0.79 12.58
C SER A 232 -31.55 -2.07 11.77
N VAL A 233 -31.00 -2.08 10.56
CA VAL A 233 -30.95 -3.24 9.69
C VAL A 233 -29.50 -3.47 9.30
N THR A 234 -28.97 -4.61 9.69
CA THR A 234 -27.55 -4.97 9.56
C THR A 234 -27.41 -6.24 8.72
N TYR A 235 -26.36 -6.27 7.91
CA TYR A 235 -25.98 -7.41 7.08
C TYR A 235 -24.70 -7.96 7.67
N ASP A 236 -24.84 -8.96 8.54
CA ASP A 236 -23.72 -9.55 9.26
C ASP A 236 -23.27 -10.80 8.52
N GLN A 237 -21.95 -10.99 8.36
CA GLN A 237 -21.44 -12.30 7.99
C GLN A 237 -21.57 -13.29 9.16
N PRO A 238 -21.94 -14.55 8.92
CA PRO A 238 -21.80 -15.59 9.93
C PRO A 238 -20.35 -15.61 10.45
N THR A 239 -20.18 -15.60 11.77
CA THR A 239 -18.87 -15.58 12.44
C THR A 239 -17.98 -16.76 12.07
N GLU A 240 -18.57 -17.90 11.69
CA GLU A 240 -17.85 -19.04 11.11
C GLU A 240 -17.13 -18.68 9.79
N LEU A 241 -17.79 -17.93 8.91
CA LEU A 241 -17.23 -17.54 7.61
C LEU A 241 -16.13 -16.48 7.78
N GLU A 242 -16.33 -15.55 8.71
CA GLU A 242 -15.34 -14.55 9.09
C GLU A 242 -14.07 -15.22 9.67
N ALA A 243 -14.24 -16.21 10.56
CA ALA A 243 -13.12 -16.96 11.13
C ALA A 243 -12.35 -17.78 10.08
N VAL A 244 -13.04 -18.40 9.11
CA VAL A 244 -12.39 -19.09 7.99
C VAL A 244 -11.59 -18.12 7.14
N PHE A 245 -12.15 -16.93 6.87
CA PHE A 245 -11.46 -15.88 6.12
C PHE A 245 -10.20 -15.40 6.85
N GLU A 246 -10.28 -15.09 8.15
CA GLU A 246 -9.12 -14.71 8.95
C GLU A 246 -8.05 -15.80 8.99
N GLN A 247 -8.45 -17.06 9.13
CA GLN A 247 -7.52 -18.19 9.13
C GLN A 247 -6.77 -18.28 7.79
N ASN A 248 -7.48 -18.19 6.66
CA ASN A 248 -6.89 -18.20 5.33
C ASN A 248 -5.95 -17.01 5.10
N LEU A 249 -6.32 -15.83 5.61
CA LEU A 249 -5.48 -14.64 5.59
C LEU A 249 -4.17 -14.87 6.35
N ARG A 250 -4.24 -15.39 7.58
CA ARG A 250 -3.05 -15.70 8.40
C ARG A 250 -2.11 -16.70 7.70
N ILE A 251 -2.67 -17.72 7.02
CA ILE A 251 -1.89 -18.69 6.25
C ILE A 251 -1.20 -18.02 5.05
N ALA A 252 -1.94 -17.23 4.27
CA ALA A 252 -1.39 -16.51 3.12
C ALA A 252 -0.26 -15.57 3.53
N MET A 253 -0.44 -14.84 4.63
CA MET A 253 0.58 -13.98 5.24
C MET A 253 1.82 -14.79 5.62
N GLY A 254 1.66 -15.93 6.30
CA GLY A 254 2.77 -16.80 6.69
C GLY A 254 3.59 -17.29 5.47
N VAL A 255 2.92 -17.72 4.41
CA VAL A 255 3.58 -18.22 3.19
C VAL A 255 4.35 -17.11 2.48
N ILE A 256 3.75 -15.94 2.28
CA ILE A 256 4.44 -14.83 1.62
C ILE A 256 5.58 -14.28 2.49
N CYS A 257 5.42 -14.21 3.81
CA CYS A 257 6.48 -13.75 4.71
C CYS A 257 7.66 -14.71 4.80
N THR A 258 7.42 -16.02 4.73
CA THR A 258 8.51 -17.02 4.69
C THR A 258 9.31 -16.90 3.39
N LEU A 259 8.65 -16.74 2.24
CA LEU A 259 9.32 -16.45 0.96
C LEU A 259 10.10 -15.12 1.02
N ALA A 260 9.51 -14.08 1.62
CA ALA A 260 10.16 -12.78 1.80
C ALA A 260 11.38 -12.86 2.75
N ALA A 261 11.32 -13.68 3.80
CA ALA A 261 12.44 -13.93 4.69
C ALA A 261 13.58 -14.68 3.99
N CYS A 262 13.26 -15.70 3.18
CA CYS A 262 14.25 -16.37 2.32
C CYS A 262 14.94 -15.38 1.36
N TYR A 263 14.17 -14.48 0.75
CA TYR A 263 14.72 -13.41 -0.08
C TYR A 263 15.62 -12.45 0.71
N GLY A 264 15.23 -12.10 1.95
CA GLY A 264 16.05 -11.31 2.88
C GLY A 264 17.36 -12.00 3.26
N MET A 265 17.35 -13.33 3.43
CA MET A 265 18.56 -14.12 3.64
C MET A 265 19.51 -14.06 2.44
N ILE A 266 18.97 -14.21 1.22
CA ILE A 266 19.76 -14.10 -0.01
C ILE A 266 20.40 -12.71 -0.12
N ARG A 267 19.62 -11.64 0.13
CA ARG A 267 20.15 -10.26 0.14
C ARG A 267 21.25 -10.05 1.18
N THR A 268 21.09 -10.62 2.37
CA THR A 268 22.10 -10.52 3.43
C THR A 268 23.37 -11.27 3.05
N TRP A 269 23.24 -12.45 2.45
CA TRP A 269 24.38 -13.21 1.95
C TRP A 269 25.14 -12.45 0.86
N LEU A 270 24.42 -11.85 -0.11
CA LEU A 270 25.02 -10.99 -1.13
C LEU A 270 25.73 -9.78 -0.51
N TRP A 271 25.11 -9.12 0.47
CA TRP A 271 25.74 -8.03 1.22
C TRP A 271 27.02 -8.49 1.93
N SER A 272 27.01 -9.65 2.58
CA SER A 272 28.18 -10.21 3.27
C SER A 272 29.36 -10.42 2.32
N ARG A 273 29.08 -10.88 1.09
CA ARG A 273 30.08 -11.01 0.02
C ARG A 273 30.65 -9.65 -0.38
N ARG A 274 29.79 -8.65 -0.59
CA ARG A 274 30.20 -7.27 -0.93
C ARG A 274 30.97 -6.58 0.18
N ALA A 275 30.69 -6.90 1.44
CA ALA A 275 31.41 -6.39 2.60
C ALA A 275 32.73 -7.13 2.88
N GLY A 276 32.96 -8.31 2.26
CA GLY A 276 34.15 -9.12 2.50
C GLY A 276 34.18 -9.79 3.88
N VAL A 277 33.04 -9.92 4.54
CA VAL A 277 32.93 -10.52 5.88
C VAL A 277 32.90 -12.05 5.74
N LEU A 278 33.98 -12.70 6.16
CA LEU A 278 34.16 -14.16 6.10
C LEU A 278 33.70 -14.89 7.37
N ARG A 279 33.40 -14.16 8.45
CA ARG A 279 33.05 -14.73 9.77
C ARG A 279 31.67 -14.28 10.19
N LEU A 280 30.99 -15.11 10.99
CA LEU A 280 29.75 -14.73 11.67
C LEU A 280 30.06 -13.64 12.68
N ASP A 281 29.74 -12.40 12.32
CA ASP A 281 29.89 -11.21 13.14
C ASP A 281 28.51 -10.71 13.60
N GLY A 282 28.43 -10.05 14.76
CA GLY A 282 27.19 -9.46 15.27
C GLY A 282 26.57 -8.46 14.29
N MET A 283 27.41 -7.75 13.54
CA MET A 283 26.97 -6.86 12.46
C MET A 283 26.23 -7.61 11.35
N LEU A 284 26.68 -8.81 10.95
CA LEU A 284 26.01 -9.62 9.94
C LEU A 284 24.63 -10.06 10.41
N ILE A 285 24.50 -10.46 11.68
CA ILE A 285 23.21 -10.84 12.28
C ILE A 285 22.26 -9.63 12.33
N LEU A 286 22.76 -8.45 12.71
CA LEU A 286 21.96 -7.24 12.70
C LEU A 286 21.49 -6.90 11.27
N LYS A 287 22.37 -6.98 10.28
CA LYS A 287 22.00 -6.78 8.87
C LYS A 287 20.96 -7.79 8.40
N LEU A 288 21.09 -9.06 8.79
CA LEU A 288 20.09 -10.09 8.49
C LEU A 288 18.71 -9.70 9.02
N LEU A 289 18.63 -9.31 10.30
CA LEU A 289 17.36 -8.92 10.92
C LEU A 289 16.74 -7.71 10.21
N LEU A 290 17.51 -6.65 9.93
CA LEU A 290 17.01 -5.44 9.28
C LEU A 290 16.52 -5.71 7.84
N PHE A 291 17.26 -6.51 7.06
CA PHE A 291 16.83 -6.90 5.71
C PHE A 291 15.60 -7.81 5.72
N VAL A 292 15.51 -8.75 6.66
CA VAL A 292 14.33 -9.62 6.78
C VAL A 292 13.11 -8.79 7.18
N VAL A 293 13.25 -7.88 8.15
CA VAL A 293 12.17 -6.97 8.58
C VAL A 293 11.60 -6.18 7.41
N GLY A 294 12.45 -5.58 6.56
CA GLY A 294 12.01 -4.82 5.39
C GLY A 294 11.28 -5.67 4.34
N ASN A 295 11.76 -6.90 4.10
CA ASN A 295 11.13 -7.80 3.14
C ASN A 295 9.81 -8.38 3.67
N VAL A 296 9.73 -8.73 4.95
CA VAL A 296 8.49 -9.18 5.60
C VAL A 296 7.43 -8.08 5.56
N ALA A 297 7.82 -6.81 5.77
CA ALA A 297 6.91 -5.67 5.62
C ALA A 297 6.30 -5.59 4.21
N ASN A 298 7.12 -5.78 3.17
CA ASN A 298 6.62 -5.85 1.79
C ASN A 298 5.65 -7.04 1.60
N GLY A 299 5.96 -8.18 2.21
CA GLY A 299 5.10 -9.37 2.19
C GLY A 299 3.70 -9.10 2.76
N PHE A 300 3.62 -8.43 3.91
CA PHE A 300 2.34 -8.01 4.50
C PHE A 300 1.57 -7.06 3.57
N LEU A 301 2.23 -6.06 3.01
CA LEU A 301 1.59 -5.10 2.11
C LEU A 301 1.05 -5.77 0.83
N ILE A 302 1.80 -6.70 0.23
CA ILE A 302 1.36 -7.41 -0.98
C ILE A 302 0.07 -8.19 -0.72
N VAL A 303 0.01 -8.96 0.36
CA VAL A 303 -1.18 -9.77 0.68
C VAL A 303 -2.39 -8.88 0.97
N ILE A 304 -2.21 -7.84 1.79
CA ILE A 304 -3.28 -6.88 2.10
C ILE A 304 -3.78 -6.20 0.83
N TYR A 305 -2.87 -5.73 -0.03
CA TYR A 305 -3.22 -5.07 -1.29
C TYR A 305 -4.03 -5.99 -2.22
N CYS A 306 -3.61 -7.24 -2.39
CA CYS A 306 -4.34 -8.22 -3.21
C CYS A 306 -5.75 -8.48 -2.67
N ILE A 307 -5.91 -8.54 -1.34
CA ILE A 307 -7.21 -8.77 -0.69
C ILE A 307 -8.10 -7.53 -0.77
N SER A 308 -7.54 -6.33 -0.61
CA SER A 308 -8.27 -5.08 -0.83
C SER A 308 -8.80 -5.00 -2.26
N ILE A 309 -7.99 -5.38 -3.26
CA ILE A 309 -8.43 -5.45 -4.65
C ILE A 309 -9.51 -6.51 -4.83
N TYR A 310 -9.35 -7.70 -4.23
CA TYR A 310 -10.36 -8.75 -4.27
C TYR A 310 -11.71 -8.22 -3.77
N PHE A 311 -11.77 -7.63 -2.57
CA PHE A 311 -13.02 -7.07 -2.07
C PHE A 311 -13.52 -5.91 -2.93
N LEU A 312 -12.65 -5.02 -3.41
CA LEU A 312 -13.06 -3.90 -4.26
C LEU A 312 -13.76 -4.38 -5.54
N ILE A 313 -13.20 -5.40 -6.21
CA ILE A 313 -13.76 -5.93 -7.46
C ILE A 313 -15.04 -6.73 -7.15
N PHE A 314 -14.97 -7.74 -6.29
CA PHE A 314 -16.08 -8.66 -6.08
C PHE A 314 -17.25 -8.04 -5.32
N TYR A 315 -17.00 -7.10 -4.40
CA TYR A 315 -18.09 -6.40 -3.71
C TYR A 315 -18.80 -5.39 -4.63
N LYS A 316 -18.07 -4.70 -5.52
CA LYS A 316 -18.66 -3.68 -6.41
C LYS A 316 -19.28 -4.27 -7.67
N LEU A 317 -18.75 -5.37 -8.20
CA LEU A 317 -19.21 -5.99 -9.45
C LEU A 317 -20.20 -7.15 -9.24
N GLN A 318 -20.68 -7.37 -8.02
CA GLN A 318 -21.64 -8.44 -7.75
C GLN A 318 -23.02 -8.13 -8.36
N THR A 319 -23.54 -9.05 -9.17
CA THR A 319 -24.91 -9.02 -9.71
C THR A 319 -25.92 -9.63 -8.74
N SER A 320 -25.50 -10.69 -8.05
CA SER A 320 -26.22 -11.36 -6.96
C SER A 320 -25.42 -11.17 -5.68
N PHE A 321 -26.08 -11.09 -4.52
CA PHE A 321 -25.36 -10.86 -3.26
C PHE A 321 -24.62 -12.11 -2.81
N MET A 322 -23.29 -12.08 -2.88
CA MET A 322 -22.43 -13.24 -2.60
C MET A 322 -21.33 -12.92 -1.59
N VAL A 323 -20.76 -11.71 -1.67
CA VAL A 323 -19.62 -11.28 -0.85
C VAL A 323 -20.04 -10.06 -0.06
N ASN A 324 -19.93 -10.17 1.26
CA ASN A 324 -20.07 -9.05 2.18
C ASN A 324 -18.68 -8.59 2.66
N LEU A 325 -18.59 -7.35 3.11
CA LEU A 325 -17.38 -6.88 3.79
C LEU A 325 -17.23 -7.61 5.15
N PRO A 326 -15.99 -7.78 5.64
CA PRO A 326 -15.76 -8.24 7.00
C PRO A 326 -16.46 -7.34 8.02
N ASN A 327 -16.97 -7.93 9.11
CA ASN A 327 -17.69 -7.18 10.14
C ASN A 327 -16.72 -6.31 10.97
N SER A 328 -15.47 -6.76 11.15
CA SER A 328 -14.40 -6.03 11.85
C SER A 328 -13.26 -5.67 10.89
N ASP A 329 -12.72 -4.46 11.04
CA ASP A 329 -11.53 -3.98 10.31
C ASP A 329 -10.24 -4.07 11.15
N GLN A 330 -10.35 -4.36 12.45
CA GLN A 330 -9.24 -4.30 13.40
C GLN A 330 -8.07 -5.21 13.01
N PHE A 331 -8.35 -6.43 12.52
CA PHE A 331 -7.29 -7.34 12.09
C PHE A 331 -6.47 -6.73 10.95
N MET A 332 -7.13 -6.08 9.98
CA MET A 332 -6.49 -5.48 8.81
C MET A 332 -5.68 -4.26 9.22
N VAL A 333 -6.24 -3.40 10.07
CA VAL A 333 -5.56 -2.22 10.62
C VAL A 333 -4.30 -2.62 11.38
N ASN A 334 -4.36 -3.67 12.20
CA ASN A 334 -3.20 -4.16 12.95
C ASN A 334 -2.06 -4.63 12.03
N TYR A 335 -2.38 -5.37 10.95
CA TYR A 335 -1.35 -5.79 9.99
C TYR A 335 -0.76 -4.62 9.20
N ILE A 336 -1.57 -3.64 8.81
CA ILE A 336 -1.10 -2.43 8.12
C ILE A 336 -0.18 -1.62 9.04
N ALA A 337 -0.57 -1.43 10.30
CA ALA A 337 0.24 -0.72 11.29
C ALA A 337 1.59 -1.42 11.53
N ALA A 338 1.58 -2.76 11.64
CA ALA A 338 2.80 -3.55 11.76
C ALA A 338 3.69 -3.40 10.51
N ALA A 339 3.12 -3.53 9.31
CA ALA A 339 3.86 -3.38 8.06
C ALA A 339 4.48 -1.98 7.92
N PHE A 340 3.73 -0.93 8.30
CA PHE A 340 4.22 0.44 8.31
C PHE A 340 5.41 0.62 9.26
N ALA A 341 5.30 0.15 10.51
CA ALA A 341 6.39 0.25 11.48
C ALA A 341 7.66 -0.49 11.02
N LEU A 342 7.51 -1.71 10.49
CA LEU A 342 8.62 -2.48 9.95
C LEU A 342 9.26 -1.78 8.73
N LYS A 343 8.45 -1.12 7.90
CA LYS A 343 8.95 -0.39 6.72
C LYS A 343 9.68 0.90 7.09
N CYS A 344 9.23 1.61 8.13
CA CYS A 344 9.97 2.75 8.66
C CYS A 344 11.37 2.36 9.13
N LEU A 345 11.50 1.21 9.79
CA LEU A 345 12.79 0.67 10.21
C LEU A 345 13.70 0.31 9.02
N ASP A 346 13.14 -0.30 7.96
CA ASP A 346 13.85 -0.60 6.70
C ASP A 346 14.36 0.70 6.02
N ILE A 347 13.54 1.74 5.97
CA ILE A 347 13.93 3.05 5.41
C ILE A 347 15.05 3.69 6.23
N ALA A 348 14.96 3.64 7.57
CA ALA A 348 16.01 4.16 8.44
C ALA A 348 17.33 3.39 8.25
N HIS A 349 17.27 2.06 8.09
CA HIS A 349 18.43 1.24 7.76
C HIS A 349 19.03 1.59 6.40
N LEU A 350 18.20 1.77 5.37
CA LEU A 350 18.63 2.17 4.04
C LEU A 350 19.34 3.53 4.07
N MET A 351 18.77 4.51 4.77
CA MET A 351 19.36 5.83 4.94
C MET A 351 20.70 5.75 5.66
N ALA A 352 20.80 4.96 6.74
CA ALA A 352 22.06 4.75 7.44
C ALA A 352 23.15 4.14 6.54
N VAL A 353 22.79 3.19 5.66
CA VAL A 353 23.74 2.61 4.68
C VAL A 353 24.16 3.63 3.62
N GLN A 354 23.25 4.48 3.16
CA GLN A 354 23.56 5.54 2.19
C GLN A 354 24.50 6.60 2.76
N CYS A 355 24.43 6.88 4.07
CA CYS A 355 25.35 7.78 4.74
C CYS A 355 26.77 7.21 4.91
N THR A 356 27.00 5.91 4.64
CA THR A 356 28.31 5.25 4.80
C THR A 356 29.04 5.00 3.47
N VAL A 357 28.59 5.61 2.38
CA VAL A 357 29.19 5.44 1.05
C VAL A 357 30.38 6.38 0.87
N ASP A 358 31.53 5.82 0.48
CA ASP A 358 32.73 6.61 0.18
C ASP A 358 32.70 7.03 -1.30
N ILE A 359 32.71 8.34 -1.58
CA ILE A 359 32.76 8.89 -2.94
C ILE A 359 34.12 9.54 -3.16
N PHE A 360 34.83 9.12 -4.21
CA PHE A 360 36.11 9.68 -4.61
C PHE A 360 36.05 10.21 -6.05
N PHE A 361 36.49 11.44 -6.24
CA PHE A 361 36.67 12.03 -7.57
C PHE A 361 38.10 11.76 -8.05
N MET A 362 38.23 11.22 -9.25
CA MET A 362 39.50 10.90 -9.89
C MET A 362 39.72 11.89 -11.02
N ASP A 363 40.76 12.70 -10.89
CA ASP A 363 41.13 13.71 -11.87
C ASP A 363 42.21 13.13 -12.80
N TRP A 364 41.95 13.15 -14.11
CA TRP A 364 42.87 12.64 -15.12
C TRP A 364 43.91 13.68 -15.56
N GLU A 365 43.76 14.95 -15.17
CA GLU A 365 44.74 15.99 -15.49
C GLU A 365 45.96 15.97 -14.55
N ARG A 366 47.11 16.43 -15.06
CA ARG A 366 48.32 16.56 -14.26
C ARG A 366 48.26 17.87 -13.46
N PRO A 367 48.64 17.91 -12.17
CA PRO A 367 48.63 19.13 -11.39
C PRO A 367 49.59 20.15 -12.03
N LYS A 368 49.07 21.31 -12.42
CA LYS A 368 49.87 22.31 -13.16
C LYS A 368 50.66 23.26 -12.24
N PHE A 369 50.27 23.55 -10.98
CA PHE A 369 51.01 24.46 -10.08
C PHE A 369 50.67 24.26 -8.57
N PRO A 370 51.53 24.71 -7.60
CA PRO A 370 51.17 24.81 -6.18
C PRO A 370 50.23 26.00 -5.92
N SER A 371 49.19 25.77 -5.12
CA SER A 371 48.09 26.70 -4.88
C SER A 371 48.51 28.01 -4.21
N SER A 372 48.34 29.14 -4.92
CA SER A 372 47.95 30.41 -4.28
C SER A 372 47.28 31.36 -5.27
N LYS A 373 45.95 31.48 -5.17
CA LYS A 373 45.21 32.73 -4.90
C LYS A 373 43.72 32.50 -5.12
N LEU A 374 42.99 32.75 -4.06
CA LEU A 374 41.53 32.79 -3.99
C LEU A 374 41.03 33.93 -4.89
N MET A 375 40.26 33.60 -5.93
CA MET A 375 39.61 34.59 -6.79
C MET A 375 38.30 35.07 -6.15
N HIS A 376 38.22 36.37 -5.91
CA HIS A 376 37.06 37.05 -5.33
C HIS A 376 35.94 37.13 -6.38
N ARG A 377 34.77 36.57 -6.07
CA ARG A 377 33.55 36.67 -6.90
C ARG A 377 32.82 37.96 -6.53
N THR A 378 32.64 38.88 -7.48
CA THR A 378 31.72 40.03 -7.33
C THR A 378 30.34 39.60 -7.79
N GLY A 379 29.39 39.59 -6.84
CA GLY A 379 27.97 39.38 -7.11
C GLY A 379 27.37 40.59 -7.80
N VAL A 380 26.52 40.34 -8.80
CA VAL A 380 25.58 41.32 -9.35
C VAL A 380 24.19 40.75 -9.08
N ASP A 381 23.48 41.41 -8.16
CA ASP A 381 22.06 41.16 -7.90
C ASP A 381 21.23 41.86 -8.98
N GLY A 382 20.31 41.12 -9.61
CA GLY A 382 19.30 41.65 -10.53
C GLY A 382 17.94 41.01 -10.22
N PRO A 383 16.83 41.77 -10.21
CA PRO A 383 15.57 41.32 -9.60
C PRO A 383 14.67 40.51 -10.55
N ASP A 384 14.09 39.46 -9.96
CA ASP A 384 12.72 38.93 -10.05
C ASP A 384 11.97 38.88 -11.39
N LEU A 385 11.85 37.67 -11.94
CA LEU A 385 10.73 37.26 -12.79
C LEU A 385 10.26 35.84 -12.41
N HIS A 386 9.57 35.72 -11.28
CA HIS A 386 9.36 34.42 -10.62
C HIS A 386 8.14 33.61 -11.07
N SER A 387 7.12 34.13 -11.76
CA SER A 387 5.85 33.37 -11.92
C SER A 387 5.79 32.44 -13.14
N ILE A 388 6.43 32.79 -14.27
CA ILE A 388 6.45 31.91 -15.48
C ILE A 388 7.55 30.86 -15.35
N GLY A 389 8.70 31.25 -14.78
CA GLY A 389 9.82 30.35 -14.50
C GLY A 389 9.44 29.24 -13.53
N ILE A 390 8.63 29.51 -12.50
CA ILE A 390 8.19 28.48 -11.55
C ILE A 390 7.29 27.43 -12.22
N LEU A 391 6.41 27.81 -13.16
CA LEU A 391 5.54 26.85 -13.86
C LEU A 391 6.32 26.02 -14.90
N GLN A 392 7.25 26.63 -15.63
CA GLN A 392 8.16 25.93 -16.52
C GLN A 392 9.12 25.01 -15.74
N TRP A 393 9.63 25.47 -14.60
CA TRP A 393 10.46 24.70 -13.65
C TRP A 393 9.67 23.54 -13.05
N PHE A 394 8.40 23.75 -12.70
CA PHE A 394 7.52 22.70 -12.18
C PHE A 394 7.20 21.65 -13.26
N LEU A 395 6.90 22.05 -14.49
CA LEU A 395 6.69 21.12 -15.61
C LEU A 395 7.97 20.36 -16.00
N LEU A 396 9.13 21.03 -16.00
CA LEU A 396 10.43 20.38 -16.22
C LEU A 396 10.76 19.40 -15.11
N ILE A 397 10.64 19.75 -13.83
CA ILE A 397 11.02 18.87 -12.72
C ILE A 397 10.03 17.71 -12.53
N VAL A 398 8.72 17.98 -12.60
CA VAL A 398 7.71 16.98 -12.25
C VAL A 398 7.44 16.02 -13.41
N VAL A 399 7.44 16.52 -14.65
CA VAL A 399 7.08 15.73 -15.84
C VAL A 399 8.30 15.35 -16.68
N TRP A 400 9.19 16.30 -17.01
CA TRP A 400 10.32 16.01 -17.90
C TRP A 400 11.47 15.24 -17.22
N GLU A 401 11.99 15.75 -16.10
CA GLU A 401 13.09 15.15 -15.33
C GLU A 401 12.71 13.78 -14.73
N ARG A 402 11.43 13.53 -14.49
CA ARG A 402 10.95 12.28 -13.87
C ARG A 402 10.57 11.21 -14.89
N CYS A 403 10.14 11.60 -16.10
CA CYS A 403 9.68 10.66 -17.12
C CYS A 403 10.62 10.48 -18.32
N PHE A 404 11.47 11.46 -18.65
CA PHE A 404 12.25 11.45 -19.90
C PHE A 404 13.76 11.65 -19.73
N GLU A 405 14.23 12.20 -18.61
CA GLU A 405 15.65 12.49 -18.41
C GLU A 405 16.38 11.38 -17.65
N ASP A 406 17.35 10.76 -18.30
CA ASP A 406 18.30 9.87 -17.65
C ASP A 406 19.39 10.70 -16.95
N LYS A 407 19.09 11.17 -15.73
CA LYS A 407 19.99 12.01 -14.92
C LYS A 407 21.37 11.37 -14.73
N LEU A 408 21.43 10.05 -14.69
CA LEU A 408 22.69 9.32 -14.56
C LEU A 408 23.53 9.48 -15.83
N ARG A 409 22.91 9.40 -17.01
CA ARG A 409 23.60 9.61 -18.29
C ARG A 409 24.09 11.06 -18.43
N SER A 410 23.25 12.05 -18.11
CA SER A 410 23.68 13.46 -18.16
C SER A 410 24.83 13.74 -17.18
N PHE A 411 24.81 13.15 -15.99
CA PHE A 411 25.90 13.29 -15.03
C PHE A 411 27.18 12.60 -15.52
N ALA A 412 27.07 11.43 -16.14
CA ALA A 412 28.20 10.73 -16.73
C ALA A 412 28.79 11.49 -17.93
N ASP A 413 27.95 12.09 -18.76
CA ASP A 413 28.39 12.95 -19.86
C ASP A 413 29.12 14.19 -19.34
N LEU A 414 28.61 14.82 -18.26
CA LEU A 414 29.30 15.91 -17.58
C LEU A 414 30.70 15.47 -17.08
N CYS A 415 30.80 14.30 -16.45
CA CYS A 415 32.06 13.73 -15.99
C CYS A 415 33.08 13.59 -17.14
N SER A 416 32.63 13.13 -18.32
CA SER A 416 33.47 12.98 -19.52
C SER A 416 33.97 14.30 -20.10
N ILE A 417 33.14 15.36 -20.04
CA ILE A 417 33.52 16.70 -20.50
C ILE A 417 34.53 17.32 -19.53
N THR A 418 34.33 17.16 -18.23
CA THR A 418 35.23 17.70 -17.19
C THR A 418 36.51 16.88 -17.00
N ASN A 419 36.68 15.76 -17.71
CA ASN A 419 37.80 14.84 -17.55
C ASN A 419 37.98 14.32 -16.10
N VAL A 420 36.88 14.06 -15.40
CA VAL A 420 36.86 13.58 -14.01
C VAL A 420 36.06 12.29 -13.93
N SER A 421 36.67 11.21 -13.47
CA SER A 421 35.96 9.96 -13.16
C SER A 421 35.45 9.95 -11.72
N VAL A 422 34.32 9.28 -11.48
CA VAL A 422 33.75 9.13 -10.13
C VAL A 422 33.89 7.68 -9.69
N PHE A 423 34.54 7.46 -8.56
CA PHE A 423 34.77 6.16 -7.96
C PHE A 423 34.00 6.08 -6.63
N VAL A 424 32.92 5.29 -6.59
CA VAL A 424 32.01 5.19 -5.46
C VAL A 424 32.15 3.82 -4.81
N LEU A 425 32.63 3.75 -3.58
CA LEU A 425 32.68 2.51 -2.79
C LEU A 425 31.44 2.45 -1.90
N ALA A 426 30.46 1.65 -2.32
CA ALA A 426 29.25 1.43 -1.52
C ALA A 426 29.48 0.41 -0.39
N GLN A 427 30.41 -0.53 -0.59
CA GLN A 427 30.91 -1.47 0.41
C GLN A 427 32.43 -1.69 0.20
N ALA A 428 33.06 -2.49 1.07
CA ALA A 428 34.49 -2.78 1.01
C ALA A 428 34.95 -3.36 -0.35
N ASN A 429 34.20 -4.33 -0.88
CA ASN A 429 34.53 -5.05 -2.13
C ASN A 429 33.52 -4.75 -3.25
N PHE A 430 32.67 -3.73 -3.11
CA PHE A 430 31.66 -3.41 -4.12
C PHE A 430 31.43 -1.91 -4.25
N GLY A 431 31.18 -1.46 -5.48
CA GLY A 431 30.90 -0.06 -5.73
C GLY A 431 30.41 0.23 -7.14
N TYR A 432 30.39 1.51 -7.47
CA TYR A 432 30.02 2.04 -8.77
C TYR A 432 31.17 2.89 -9.32
N TYR A 433 31.40 2.80 -10.62
CA TYR A 433 32.42 3.58 -11.31
C TYR A 433 31.79 4.28 -12.51
N ILE A 434 31.99 5.59 -12.57
CA ILE A 434 31.65 6.41 -13.73
C ILE A 434 32.96 6.80 -14.39
N HIS A 435 33.15 6.34 -15.61
CA HIS A 435 34.27 6.68 -16.43
C HIS A 435 34.03 8.04 -17.08
N GLY A 436 34.80 9.04 -16.66
CA GLY A 436 34.77 10.40 -17.19
C GLY A 436 36.10 10.81 -17.80
N HIS A 437 36.87 9.88 -18.38
CA HIS A 437 38.06 10.26 -19.11
C HIS A 437 37.66 10.89 -20.46
N CYS A 438 38.11 12.11 -20.71
CA CYS A 438 37.80 12.79 -21.96
C CYS A 438 38.49 12.04 -23.13
N PRO A 439 37.80 11.76 -24.26
CA PRO A 439 38.39 11.06 -25.41
C PRO A 439 39.69 11.68 -25.95
N THR A 440 39.81 12.99 -25.81
CA THR A 440 40.94 13.80 -26.28
C THR A 440 41.95 14.07 -25.16
N GLY A 441 41.73 13.53 -23.96
CA GLY A 441 42.63 13.54 -22.81
C GLY A 441 42.77 14.88 -22.09
N SER A 442 42.06 15.92 -22.53
CA SER A 442 42.10 17.26 -21.93
C SER A 442 40.72 17.93 -22.00
N SER A 443 40.36 18.64 -20.93
CA SER A 443 39.06 19.33 -20.83
C SER A 443 39.17 20.86 -20.91
N ASP A 444 40.28 21.41 -20.43
CA ASP A 444 40.55 22.85 -20.41
C ASP A 444 41.29 23.27 -21.69
N VAL A 445 40.51 23.62 -22.72
CA VAL A 445 40.99 24.02 -24.05
C VAL A 445 40.26 25.28 -24.50
N ASP A 446 40.91 26.07 -25.35
CA ASP A 446 40.28 27.21 -26.00
C ASP A 446 39.16 26.78 -26.96
N MET A 447 38.32 27.73 -27.41
CA MET A 447 37.20 27.42 -28.32
C MET A 447 37.67 26.75 -29.63
N GLY A 448 38.87 27.10 -30.11
CA GLY A 448 39.47 26.46 -31.29
C GLY A 448 39.86 25.00 -31.02
N GLY A 449 40.45 24.71 -29.85
CA GLY A 449 40.72 23.36 -29.40
C GLY A 449 39.44 22.53 -29.23
N LEU A 450 38.40 23.09 -28.62
CA LEU A 450 37.10 22.42 -28.45
C LEU A 450 36.45 22.05 -29.78
N GLU A 451 36.46 22.95 -30.76
CA GLU A 451 35.94 22.68 -32.11
C GLU A 451 36.67 21.50 -32.76
N LEU A 452 38.01 21.48 -32.67
CA LEU A 452 38.82 20.39 -33.20
C LEU A 452 38.51 19.05 -32.50
N MET A 453 38.31 19.06 -31.18
CA MET A 453 37.94 17.87 -30.41
C MET A 453 36.58 17.32 -30.85
N LEU A 454 35.57 18.20 -30.99
CA LEU A 454 34.24 17.82 -31.46
C LEU A 454 34.27 17.31 -32.91
N ALA A 455 35.08 17.92 -33.78
CA ALA A 455 35.27 17.46 -35.15
C ALA A 455 35.91 16.06 -35.20
N THR A 456 36.88 15.79 -34.34
CA THR A 456 37.57 14.49 -34.23
C THR A 456 36.66 13.40 -33.65
N GLU A 457 35.79 13.75 -32.70
CA GLU A 457 34.76 12.86 -32.19
C GLU A 457 33.70 12.56 -33.25
N ARG A 458 33.22 13.59 -33.97
CA ARG A 458 32.24 13.46 -35.07
C ARG A 458 32.77 12.59 -36.20
N SER A 459 34.06 12.66 -36.50
CA SER A 459 34.70 11.82 -37.53
C SER A 459 34.95 10.38 -37.06
N GLY A 460 34.67 10.05 -35.79
CA GLY A 460 34.91 8.73 -35.21
C GLY A 460 36.40 8.38 -35.02
N ASN A 461 37.28 9.37 -35.10
CA ASN A 461 38.73 9.18 -34.93
C ASN A 461 39.15 9.27 -33.45
N ALA A 462 38.31 9.85 -32.59
CA ALA A 462 38.52 9.85 -31.16
C ALA A 462 38.21 8.46 -30.57
N PRO A 463 38.91 8.04 -29.49
CA PRO A 463 38.54 6.84 -28.75
C PRO A 463 37.11 6.97 -28.19
N ARG A 464 36.39 5.85 -28.17
CA ARG A 464 35.04 5.79 -27.57
C ARG A 464 35.11 6.15 -26.09
N ARG A 465 34.04 6.74 -25.57
CA ARG A 465 34.04 7.36 -24.23
C ARG A 465 34.02 6.36 -23.06
N GLY A 466 33.82 5.06 -23.31
CA GLY A 466 33.86 4.02 -22.28
C GLY A 466 35.26 3.46 -22.03
N ILE A 467 35.39 2.62 -20.99
CA ILE A 467 36.67 1.96 -20.64
C ILE A 467 37.13 1.00 -21.76
N MET A 468 36.21 0.43 -22.53
CA MET A 468 36.54 -0.40 -23.69
C MET A 468 36.58 0.47 -24.94
N ALA A 469 37.58 0.26 -25.79
CA ALA A 469 37.77 1.02 -27.03
C ALA A 469 36.59 0.94 -28.01
N ASP A 470 35.68 -0.02 -27.82
CA ASP A 470 34.53 -0.30 -28.67
C ASP A 470 33.18 0.18 -28.08
N SER A 471 33.15 0.76 -26.87
CA SER A 471 31.91 1.03 -26.14
C SER A 471 31.79 2.49 -25.67
N ASP A 472 30.63 3.10 -25.86
CA ASP A 472 30.29 4.46 -25.37
C ASP A 472 29.64 4.48 -23.97
N ARG A 473 29.75 3.38 -23.21
CA ARG A 473 29.14 3.30 -21.88
C ARG A 473 30.08 3.83 -20.80
N HIS A 474 29.60 4.81 -20.05
CA HIS A 474 30.36 5.46 -18.97
C HIS A 474 30.19 4.77 -17.60
N THR A 475 29.09 4.06 -17.37
CA THR A 475 28.72 3.58 -16.02
C THR A 475 28.97 2.09 -15.83
N TYR A 476 29.66 1.74 -14.75
CA TYR A 476 30.05 0.38 -14.40
C TYR A 476 29.72 0.08 -12.94
N ARG A 477 29.28 -1.15 -12.67
CA ARG A 477 29.27 -1.71 -11.32
C ARG A 477 30.55 -2.50 -11.12
N MET A 478 31.21 -2.32 -9.98
CA MET A 478 32.48 -2.96 -9.71
C MET A 478 32.38 -3.90 -8.52
N ALA A 479 32.84 -5.12 -8.70
CA ALA A 479 33.15 -6.05 -7.62
C ALA A 479 34.67 -6.14 -7.53
N LEU A 480 35.23 -5.67 -6.43
CA LEU A 480 36.65 -5.39 -6.26
C LEU A 480 37.32 -6.46 -5.39
N PRO A 481 38.60 -6.81 -5.65
CA PRO A 481 39.35 -7.70 -4.77
C PRO A 481 39.64 -7.04 -3.43
N ALA A 482 39.62 -7.83 -2.35
CA ALA A 482 39.92 -7.33 -1.00
C ALA A 482 41.33 -6.71 -0.88
N ALA A 483 42.27 -7.11 -1.74
CA ALA A 483 43.61 -6.51 -1.79
C ALA A 483 43.56 -5.03 -2.20
N LEU A 484 42.66 -4.64 -3.11
CA LEU A 484 42.52 -3.26 -3.56
C LEU A 484 41.99 -2.39 -2.42
N ARG A 485 40.97 -2.86 -1.69
CA ARG A 485 40.43 -2.14 -0.53
C ARG A 485 41.47 -1.96 0.56
N LYS A 486 42.23 -3.00 0.89
CA LYS A 486 43.33 -2.90 1.86
C LYS A 486 44.40 -1.90 1.43
N ALA A 487 44.73 -1.82 0.15
CA ALA A 487 45.66 -0.82 -0.37
C ALA A 487 45.07 0.60 -0.27
N PHE A 488 43.80 0.76 -0.62
CA PHE A 488 43.07 2.02 -0.49
C PHE A 488 43.03 2.51 0.95
N ASP A 489 42.61 1.66 1.90
CA ASP A 489 42.51 2.03 3.32
C ASP A 489 43.89 2.39 3.90
N ARG A 490 44.97 1.72 3.47
CA ARG A 490 46.35 2.08 3.88
C ARG A 490 46.78 3.45 3.38
N LEU A 491 46.41 3.82 2.15
CA LEU A 491 46.71 5.13 1.58
C LEU A 491 45.82 6.23 2.19
N TYR A 492 44.60 5.88 2.60
CA TYR A 492 43.64 6.80 3.20
C TYR A 492 43.85 7.02 4.71
N ALA A 493 44.45 6.05 5.42
CA ALA A 493 44.66 6.08 6.88
C ALA A 493 45.24 7.40 7.44
N PRO A 494 46.23 8.06 6.80
CA PRO A 494 46.76 9.32 7.30
C PRO A 494 45.70 10.44 7.42
N LEU A 495 44.64 10.40 6.61
CA LEU A 495 43.55 11.40 6.68
C LEU A 495 42.64 11.18 7.90
N LEU A 496 42.42 9.92 8.27
CA LEU A 496 41.61 9.55 9.42
C LEU A 496 42.30 9.95 10.73
N ASP A 497 43.62 9.75 10.82
CA ASP A 497 44.42 10.16 11.98
C ASP A 497 44.36 11.68 12.21
N ILE A 498 44.38 12.48 11.13
CA ILE A 498 44.30 13.94 11.27
C ILE A 498 42.91 14.39 11.74
N SER A 499 41.85 13.68 11.36
CA SER A 499 40.49 14.00 11.82
C SER A 499 40.23 13.65 13.30
N THR A 500 40.98 12.69 13.85
CA THR A 500 40.83 12.23 15.24
C THR A 500 41.67 13.03 16.23
N SER A 501 42.74 13.68 15.77
CA SER A 501 43.36 14.78 16.51
C SER A 501 42.40 15.97 16.50
N GLY A 502 41.67 16.16 17.60
CA GLY A 502 40.62 17.18 17.74
C GLY A 502 41.05 18.58 17.29
N PRO A 503 40.08 19.46 16.98
CA PRO A 503 40.35 20.73 16.31
C PRO A 503 41.32 21.55 17.15
N SER A 504 42.58 21.63 16.70
CA SER A 504 43.50 22.64 17.21
C SER A 504 42.87 23.98 16.87
N ARG A 505 42.43 24.71 17.90
CA ARG A 505 41.90 26.07 17.78
C ARG A 505 43.02 26.99 17.31
N GLY A 506 43.28 26.99 16.01
CA GLY A 506 44.23 27.84 15.30
C GLY A 506 43.81 27.97 13.84
N PRO A 507 44.37 28.93 13.09
CA PRO A 507 44.16 29.03 11.65
C PRO A 507 44.55 27.68 11.02
N LEU A 508 43.74 27.17 10.08
CA LEU A 508 44.06 25.94 9.36
C LEU A 508 45.44 26.10 8.70
N ASP A 509 46.48 25.49 9.29
CA ASP A 509 47.86 25.67 8.84
C ASP A 509 47.99 25.18 7.39
N SER A 510 48.76 25.92 6.58
CA SER A 510 49.11 25.55 5.21
C SER A 510 49.68 24.12 5.11
N VAL A 511 50.32 23.64 6.18
CA VAL A 511 50.87 22.28 6.33
C VAL A 511 49.78 21.20 6.30
N HIS A 512 48.60 21.49 6.84
CA HIS A 512 47.48 20.55 6.82
C HIS A 512 46.95 20.38 5.39
N TYR A 513 46.78 21.48 4.65
CA TYR A 513 46.35 21.46 3.25
C TYR A 513 47.34 20.76 2.33
N THR A 514 48.65 20.94 2.51
CA THR A 514 49.65 20.23 1.72
C THR A 514 49.59 18.73 1.96
N THR A 515 49.44 18.31 3.23
CA THR A 515 49.31 16.89 3.58
C THR A 515 48.03 16.26 2.99
N LEU A 516 46.89 16.97 3.04
CA LEU A 516 45.65 16.54 2.41
C LEU A 516 45.81 16.34 0.89
N ASN A 517 46.43 17.33 0.23
CA ASN A 517 46.65 17.29 -1.21
C ASN A 517 47.60 16.17 -1.62
N ASP A 518 48.67 15.94 -0.85
CA ASP A 518 49.64 14.87 -1.12
C ASP A 518 49.00 13.48 -0.99
N VAL A 519 48.14 13.26 0.02
CA VAL A 519 47.39 12.00 0.16
C VAL A 519 46.40 11.84 -1.01
N TYR A 520 45.64 12.88 -1.34
CA TYR A 520 44.71 12.85 -2.48
C TYR A 520 45.44 12.54 -3.79
N GLN A 521 46.58 13.18 -4.07
CA GLN A 521 47.37 12.93 -5.28
C GLN A 521 47.94 11.51 -5.31
N THR A 522 48.35 10.98 -4.16
CA THR A 522 48.84 9.60 -4.05
C THR A 522 47.72 8.60 -4.35
N LEU A 523 46.52 8.83 -3.80
CA LEU A 523 45.33 8.02 -4.04
C LEU A 523 44.87 8.11 -5.51
N ASN A 524 44.82 9.32 -6.06
CA ASN A 524 44.45 9.58 -7.45
C ASN A 524 45.41 8.85 -8.41
N ARG A 525 46.73 8.94 -8.16
CA ARG A 525 47.75 8.22 -8.94
C ARG A 525 47.60 6.70 -8.84
N PHE A 526 47.29 6.18 -7.65
CA PHE A 526 47.06 4.76 -7.46
C PHE A 526 45.84 4.28 -8.27
N LEU A 527 44.72 4.98 -8.20
CA LEU A 527 43.50 4.59 -8.91
C LEU A 527 43.60 4.81 -10.43
N MET A 528 44.25 5.88 -10.89
CA MET A 528 44.54 6.08 -12.31
C MET A 528 45.34 4.89 -12.87
N ARG A 529 46.41 4.47 -12.17
CA ARG A 529 47.22 3.30 -12.57
C ARG A 529 46.43 1.99 -12.56
N PHE A 530 45.46 1.85 -11.66
CA PHE A 530 44.60 0.68 -11.60
C PHE A 530 43.65 0.63 -12.82
N ILE A 531 43.03 1.76 -13.19
CA ILE A 531 42.12 1.84 -14.34
C ILE A 531 42.87 1.77 -15.68
N SER A 532 44.01 2.43 -15.81
CA SER A 532 44.82 2.46 -17.05
C SER A 532 45.51 1.14 -17.38
N ARG A 533 45.56 0.20 -16.43
CA ARG A 533 46.23 -1.11 -16.55
C ARG A 533 47.75 -1.02 -16.79
N ASP A 534 48.38 0.07 -16.37
CA ASP A 534 49.81 0.31 -16.63
C ASP A 534 50.76 -0.65 -15.89
N ASN A 535 50.29 -1.34 -14.83
CA ASN A 535 51.12 -2.25 -14.05
C ASN A 535 50.79 -3.73 -14.35
N THR A 536 51.71 -4.43 -15.02
CA THR A 536 51.57 -5.84 -15.40
C THR A 536 51.57 -6.81 -14.21
N GLU A 537 52.13 -6.41 -13.06
CA GLU A 537 52.12 -7.16 -11.79
C GLU A 537 51.05 -6.67 -10.80
N GLY A 538 50.24 -5.68 -11.19
CA GLY A 538 49.21 -5.07 -10.35
C GLY A 538 47.91 -5.89 -10.27
N ILE A 539 46.97 -5.40 -9.44
CA ILE A 539 45.62 -5.97 -9.33
C ILE A 539 44.90 -5.77 -10.68
N ARG A 540 44.47 -6.85 -11.31
CA ARG A 540 43.79 -6.81 -12.61
C ARG A 540 42.27 -6.76 -12.44
N PHE A 541 41.59 -6.27 -13.48
CA PHE A 541 40.14 -6.37 -13.57
C PHE A 541 39.68 -6.76 -14.99
N LYS A 542 38.58 -7.50 -15.05
CA LYS A 542 37.90 -7.93 -16.27
C LYS A 542 36.54 -7.24 -16.39
N ILE A 543 36.17 -6.90 -17.62
CA ILE A 543 34.83 -6.36 -17.92
C ILE A 543 33.94 -7.51 -18.34
N VAL A 544 32.80 -7.66 -17.67
CA VAL A 544 31.86 -8.79 -17.83
C VAL A 544 30.43 -8.26 -17.96
N ARG A 545 29.56 -9.01 -18.64
CA ARG A 545 28.13 -8.74 -18.66
C ARG A 545 27.44 -9.63 -17.64
N LYS A 546 26.47 -9.09 -16.91
CA LYS A 546 25.69 -9.88 -15.95
C LYS A 546 24.92 -10.98 -16.68
N ARG A 547 24.80 -12.13 -16.02
CA ARG A 547 23.90 -13.21 -16.44
C ARG A 547 22.48 -12.87 -15.99
N ALA A 548 21.46 -13.44 -16.64
CA ALA A 548 20.05 -13.17 -16.29
C ALA A 548 19.72 -13.42 -14.80
N LEU A 549 20.33 -14.44 -14.18
CA LEU A 549 20.16 -14.70 -12.74
C LEU A 549 20.86 -13.68 -11.84
N GLU A 550 22.00 -13.13 -12.27
CA GLU A 550 22.72 -12.05 -11.57
C GLU A 550 21.95 -10.73 -11.62
N ASP A 551 21.24 -10.49 -12.73
CA ASP A 551 20.33 -9.36 -12.88
C ASP A 551 19.07 -9.53 -12.02
N LEU A 552 18.47 -10.73 -11.99
CA LEU A 552 17.26 -11.01 -11.20
C LEU A 552 17.50 -10.88 -9.68
N LEU A 553 18.61 -11.45 -9.19
CA LEU A 553 18.93 -11.46 -7.76
C LEU A 553 19.71 -10.21 -7.31
N ASP A 554 20.05 -9.33 -8.24
CA ASP A 554 20.97 -8.20 -8.05
C ASP A 554 22.25 -8.63 -7.31
N GLY A 555 22.86 -9.72 -7.79
CA GLY A 555 24.03 -10.35 -7.18
C GLY A 555 25.20 -10.50 -8.15
N GLU A 556 26.42 -10.59 -7.60
CA GLU A 556 27.64 -10.91 -8.34
C GLU A 556 28.10 -12.30 -7.88
N PHE A 557 28.00 -13.32 -8.74
CA PHE A 557 28.28 -14.70 -8.33
C PHE A 557 29.72 -15.13 -8.57
N ASP A 558 30.39 -14.52 -9.54
CA ASP A 558 31.78 -14.82 -9.89
C ASP A 558 32.76 -14.50 -8.73
N ASP A 559 33.89 -15.21 -8.71
CA ASP A 559 34.92 -15.04 -7.67
C ASP A 559 35.81 -13.82 -7.99
N THR A 560 35.97 -12.92 -7.01
CA THR A 560 36.76 -11.68 -7.13
C THR A 560 38.04 -11.70 -6.30
N THR A 561 38.46 -12.88 -5.80
CA THR A 561 39.66 -13.02 -4.97
C THR A 561 40.94 -12.57 -5.68
N LEU A 562 41.09 -12.92 -6.97
CA LEU A 562 42.30 -12.66 -7.77
C LEU A 562 42.15 -11.47 -8.73
N GLU A 563 40.97 -11.31 -9.33
CA GLU A 563 40.71 -10.27 -10.33
C GLU A 563 39.41 -9.53 -10.01
N GLY A 564 39.40 -8.21 -10.22
CA GLY A 564 38.20 -7.40 -10.10
C GLY A 564 37.26 -7.59 -11.30
N LEU A 565 35.97 -7.38 -11.10
CA LEU A 565 34.96 -7.51 -12.14
C LEU A 565 34.22 -6.19 -12.32
N PHE A 566 34.16 -5.71 -13.55
CA PHE A 566 33.43 -4.52 -13.95
C PHE A 566 32.24 -4.95 -14.80
N TYR A 567 31.05 -4.86 -14.20
CA TYR A 567 29.79 -5.16 -14.86
C TYR A 567 29.29 -3.94 -15.61
N VAL A 568 29.03 -4.11 -16.90
CA VAL A 568 28.41 -3.07 -17.71
C VAL A 568 26.95 -2.94 -17.30
N VAL A 569 26.55 -1.76 -16.83
CA VAL A 569 25.15 -1.49 -16.48
C VAL A 569 24.36 -1.37 -17.78
N LEU A 570 23.39 -2.26 -17.99
CA LEU A 570 22.33 -2.05 -18.97
C LEU A 570 21.33 -1.06 -18.37
N PRO A 571 20.81 -0.08 -19.13
CA PRO A 571 19.69 0.71 -18.66
C PRO A 571 18.57 -0.27 -18.28
N SER A 572 18.15 -0.21 -17.03
CA SER A 572 17.18 -1.14 -16.45
C SER A 572 15.91 -1.18 -17.30
N THR A 573 15.41 -2.40 -17.51
CA THR A 573 14.12 -2.82 -18.08
C THR A 573 12.90 -2.30 -17.30
N TYR A 574 12.86 -1.00 -16.99
CA TYR A 574 11.68 -0.29 -16.47
C TYR A 574 11.05 0.66 -17.50
N SER A 575 11.47 0.59 -18.76
CA SER A 575 10.70 1.12 -19.89
C SER A 575 9.98 -0.04 -20.58
N SER A 576 8.66 -0.03 -20.50
CA SER A 576 7.75 -0.87 -21.29
C SER A 576 8.14 -0.91 -22.77
N GLU A 577 7.86 -2.06 -23.38
CA GLU A 577 8.12 -2.44 -24.77
C GLU A 577 7.81 -1.38 -25.84
N GLY A 578 8.62 -1.44 -26.90
CA GLY A 578 8.21 -1.18 -28.28
C GLY A 578 9.19 -1.89 -29.22
N PRO A 579 8.78 -2.89 -30.02
CA PRO A 579 9.69 -3.63 -30.88
C PRO A 579 9.86 -2.98 -32.25
N THR A 580 10.96 -3.36 -32.92
CA THR A 580 11.23 -3.31 -34.37
C THR A 580 11.72 -2.01 -35.03
N ASN A 581 12.97 -2.12 -35.50
CA ASN A 581 13.48 -1.84 -36.85
C ASN A 581 13.12 -0.54 -37.60
N SER A 582 14.23 0.11 -37.97
CA SER A 582 14.54 0.63 -39.31
C SER A 582 13.90 1.94 -39.79
N VAL A 583 14.79 2.75 -40.38
CA VAL A 583 14.53 3.89 -41.27
C VAL A 583 13.93 5.13 -40.60
N CYS A 584 14.78 6.13 -40.37
CA CYS A 584 14.54 7.48 -40.90
C CYS A 584 15.84 8.29 -40.87
N SER A 585 16.48 8.31 -42.04
CA SER A 585 17.26 9.43 -42.50
C SER A 585 16.31 10.62 -42.70
N SER A 586 16.43 11.65 -41.87
CA SER A 586 15.95 13.00 -42.13
C SER A 586 16.87 13.91 -41.32
N GLY A 587 17.85 14.59 -41.90
CA GLY A 587 17.62 15.59 -42.94
C GLY A 587 17.04 16.84 -42.30
N ILE A 588 17.77 17.47 -41.37
CA ILE A 588 17.50 18.84 -40.95
C ILE A 588 18.49 19.70 -41.73
N GLU A 589 18.03 20.19 -42.87
CA GLU A 589 18.64 21.28 -43.61
C GLU A 589 18.60 22.54 -42.74
N LEU A 590 19.76 22.97 -42.27
CA LEU A 590 19.97 24.34 -41.84
C LEU A 590 20.08 25.19 -43.11
N HIS A 591 19.02 25.91 -43.41
CA HIS A 591 18.93 26.87 -44.50
C HIS A 591 20.01 27.96 -44.32
N SER A 592 21.09 27.90 -45.08
CA SER A 592 21.97 29.04 -45.31
C SER A 592 21.35 29.90 -46.40
N SER A 593 21.07 31.15 -46.07
CA SER A 593 20.65 32.19 -47.01
C SER A 593 21.82 32.59 -47.90
N ASP A 594 21.80 32.14 -49.16
CA ASP A 594 22.65 32.68 -50.22
C ASP A 594 22.07 34.00 -50.73
N ILE A 595 22.92 35.00 -50.76
CA ILE A 595 22.71 36.30 -51.43
C ILE A 595 23.10 36.09 -52.89
N GLU A 596 22.13 36.02 -53.80
CA GLU A 596 22.36 36.12 -55.24
C GLU A 596 21.91 37.51 -55.74
N ALA A 597 22.86 38.23 -56.34
CA ALA A 597 22.64 39.49 -57.03
C ALA A 597 22.13 39.22 -58.45
N GLU A 598 21.01 39.85 -58.78
CA GLU A 598 20.41 39.90 -60.12
C GLU A 598 21.36 40.52 -61.16
N HIS A 599 21.41 39.95 -62.38
CA HIS A 599 21.07 40.76 -63.56
C HIS A 599 20.67 39.93 -64.80
N PRO A 600 19.79 40.47 -65.66
CA PRO A 600 18.91 39.69 -66.50
C PRO A 600 19.37 39.56 -67.96
N GLN A 601 18.76 38.60 -68.66
CA GLN A 601 18.84 38.44 -70.09
C GLN A 601 18.23 39.60 -70.86
N HIS A 602 18.91 40.04 -71.93
CA HIS A 602 18.25 40.54 -73.14
C HIS A 602 19.05 40.21 -74.41
N VAL A 603 18.48 39.29 -75.21
CA VAL A 603 18.10 39.46 -76.64
C VAL A 603 19.18 39.77 -77.72
N ARG A 604 19.31 38.76 -78.61
CA ARG A 604 19.39 38.75 -80.09
C ARG A 604 20.63 39.26 -80.88
N HIS A 605 21.04 38.31 -81.74
CA HIS A 605 21.28 38.39 -83.19
C HIS A 605 22.70 38.63 -83.76
N ARG A 606 23.14 37.57 -84.46
CA ARG A 606 23.75 37.50 -85.81
C ARG A 606 25.04 38.27 -86.09
N THR A 607 26.08 37.47 -86.41
CA THR A 607 26.95 37.55 -87.62
C THR A 607 27.00 38.90 -88.35
N ARG A 608 28.15 39.50 -88.68
CA ARG A 608 29.41 38.97 -89.23
C ARG A 608 30.41 40.14 -89.24
N ARG A 609 31.72 39.87 -89.23
CA ARG A 609 32.77 40.88 -89.45
C ARG A 609 32.53 41.66 -90.75
N SER A 610 32.33 42.98 -90.61
CA SER A 610 32.98 44.08 -91.33
C SER A 610 32.18 45.35 -91.08
#